data_AF-A0A6L8EIE0-F1
#
_entry.id   AF-A0A6L8EIE0-F1
#
_cell.length_a   1.000
_cell.length_b   1.000
_cell.length_c   1.000
_cell.angle_alpha   90.00
_cell.angle_beta   90.00
_cell.angle_gamma   90.00
#
_symmetry.space_group_name_H-M   'P 1'
#
loop_
_entity.id
_entity.type
_entity.pdbx_description
1 polymer ?
#
loop_
_entity_poly.entity_id
_entity_poly.type
_entity_poly.pdbx_seq_one_letter_code
_entity_poly.pdbx_strand_id
1 'polypeptide(L)'
;MDYNPIDSASMDARKTEFGYVVTYWVRGGELLNVWMGYYEPDADEFEGDEGDWFPADRTEMIRNMKIAFKDDVRMDDVVALAGSVVKPTKWGLYDLDAFPSWHNGRVAVLGDAAHAVLPTFGQGAALAIEDGAALGKCFELHGKDVYSALLHYERVRHYRGTRVQFASKFLLRHLEPEDSPERQKILKALNERDYPVFDHAQRAGGDDSWLYAFDARDIGDEIPAKRLGPWDFRSAEAVREARIEVARNLWVPEVSLKGDRKVTLEEVQQHNTFEDCWIIIHGKVYDFSEWKDHHPGGPFVARMYAGKDATAEFGTYHSRLAEKHMAHFCVGDVIC
;
A
#
# COMPACT_ATOMS: atom_id res chain seq x y z
N MET A 1 6.83 2.58 38.81
CA MET A 1 6.81 1.68 37.63
C MET A 1 6.56 0.23 38.06
N ASP A 2 5.54 -0.01 38.90
CA ASP A 2 5.42 -1.28 39.63
C ASP A 2 4.87 -2.44 38.78
N TYR A 3 4.57 -2.20 37.51
CA TYR A 3 3.97 -3.17 36.58
C TYR A 3 4.86 -3.50 35.36
N ASN A 4 6.13 -3.09 35.34
CA ASN A 4 7.05 -3.42 34.26
C ASN A 4 8.31 -4.19 34.76
N PRO A 5 8.16 -5.43 35.24
CA PRO A 5 9.30 -6.27 35.57
C PRO A 5 10.23 -6.43 34.35
N ILE A 6 11.54 -6.37 34.57
CA ILE A 6 12.55 -6.58 33.51
C ILE A 6 12.37 -7.93 32.80
N ASP A 7 11.87 -8.94 33.52
CA ASP A 7 11.78 -10.32 33.05
C ASP A 7 10.46 -10.64 32.30
N SER A 8 9.50 -9.72 32.23
CA SER A 8 8.18 -10.00 31.61
C SER A 8 8.06 -9.61 30.14
N ALA A 9 9.11 -9.02 29.54
CA ALA A 9 9.03 -8.42 28.20
C ALA A 9 7.80 -7.50 28.03
N SER A 10 7.35 -6.89 29.13
CA SER A 10 6.13 -6.10 29.19
C SER A 10 6.38 -4.69 28.65
N MET A 11 5.35 -4.15 28.01
CA MET A 11 5.27 -2.76 27.61
C MET A 11 4.35 -2.05 28.59
N ASP A 12 4.82 -0.95 29.20
CA ASP A 12 3.98 -0.07 30.01
C ASP A 12 3.55 1.12 29.13
N ALA A 13 2.26 1.43 29.17
CA ALA A 13 1.61 2.39 28.29
C ALA A 13 0.64 3.25 29.10
N ARG A 14 0.71 4.58 28.94
CA ARG A 14 -0.21 5.53 29.55
C ARG A 14 -0.69 6.57 28.56
N LYS A 15 -2.00 6.74 28.47
CA LYS A 15 -2.66 7.64 27.53
C LYS A 15 -3.51 8.65 28.28
N THR A 16 -3.47 9.88 27.81
CA THR A 16 -4.43 10.95 28.10
C THR A 16 -4.97 11.48 26.78
N GLU A 17 -5.83 12.48 26.82
CA GLU A 17 -6.36 13.14 25.61
C GLU A 17 -5.23 13.74 24.74
N PHE A 18 -4.20 14.32 25.37
CA PHE A 18 -3.12 15.04 24.68
C PHE A 18 -1.75 14.34 24.76
N GLY A 19 -1.67 13.16 25.38
CA GLY A 19 -0.41 12.51 25.71
C GLY A 19 -0.45 11.00 25.56
N TYR A 20 0.65 10.42 25.07
CA TYR A 20 0.85 8.98 25.10
C TYR A 20 2.30 8.65 25.44
N VAL A 21 2.51 7.91 26.52
CA VAL A 21 3.83 7.43 26.96
C VAL A 21 3.88 5.92 26.83
N VAL A 22 4.95 5.42 26.22
CA VAL A 22 5.24 3.99 26.09
C VAL A 22 6.65 3.73 26.57
N THR A 23 6.82 2.72 27.42
CA THR A 23 8.13 2.25 27.86
C THR A 23 8.24 0.74 27.78
N TYR A 24 9.42 0.25 27.40
CA TYR A 24 9.72 -1.18 27.37
C TYR A 24 11.22 -1.43 27.49
N TRP A 25 11.58 -2.52 28.16
CA TRP A 25 12.96 -2.92 28.35
C TRP A 25 13.53 -3.54 27.08
N VAL A 26 14.78 -3.20 26.76
CA VAL A 26 15.55 -3.78 25.66
C VAL A 26 16.93 -4.21 26.17
N ARG A 27 17.67 -4.99 25.36
CA ARG A 27 18.99 -5.53 25.73
C ARG A 27 18.99 -6.25 27.10
N GLY A 28 17.98 -7.10 27.33
CA GLY A 28 17.88 -7.88 28.57
C GLY A 28 17.70 -7.04 29.84
N GLY A 29 17.10 -5.85 29.73
CA GLY A 29 16.87 -4.95 30.87
C GLY A 29 17.96 -3.90 31.08
N GLU A 30 19.02 -3.89 30.26
CA GLU A 30 20.10 -2.91 30.37
C GLU A 30 19.65 -1.49 29.99
N LEU A 31 18.73 -1.37 29.02
CA LEU A 31 18.20 -0.10 28.54
C LEU A 31 16.67 -0.10 28.60
N LEU A 32 16.10 1.05 28.95
CA LEU A 32 14.68 1.32 28.84
C LEU A 32 14.44 2.18 27.59
N ASN A 33 13.69 1.66 26.61
CA ASN A 33 13.17 2.50 25.55
C ASN A 33 12.03 3.35 26.09
N VAL A 34 12.03 4.64 25.77
CA VAL A 34 11.02 5.60 26.19
C VAL A 34 10.53 6.36 24.97
N TRP A 35 9.24 6.26 24.69
CA TRP A 35 8.56 7.03 23.66
C TRP A 35 7.48 7.89 24.32
N MET A 36 7.43 9.18 23.96
CA MET A 36 6.46 10.12 24.51
C MET A 36 5.88 10.97 23.38
N GLY A 37 4.60 10.75 23.08
CA GLY A 37 3.82 11.56 22.17
C GLY A 37 3.12 12.69 22.89
N TYR A 38 3.16 13.88 22.31
CA TYR A 38 2.37 15.04 22.68
C TYR A 38 1.54 15.45 21.47
N TYR A 39 0.23 15.54 21.64
CA TYR A 39 -0.67 16.00 20.60
C TYR A 39 -0.97 17.47 20.80
N GLU A 40 -0.64 18.26 19.79
CA GLU A 40 -0.99 19.67 19.69
C GLU A 40 -1.81 19.87 18.40
N PRO A 41 -3.11 20.18 18.49
CA PRO A 41 -3.91 20.44 17.31
C PRO A 41 -3.44 21.72 16.61
N ASP A 42 -3.47 21.73 15.28
CA ASP A 42 -3.14 22.90 14.44
C ASP A 42 -1.74 23.50 14.71
N ALA A 43 -0.74 22.66 14.98
CA ALA A 43 0.62 23.10 15.26
C ALA A 43 1.39 23.52 13.99
N ASP A 44 1.84 24.77 13.94
CA ASP A 44 2.63 25.34 12.83
C ASP A 44 4.07 24.74 12.73
N GLU A 45 4.56 24.11 13.80
CA GLU A 45 5.97 23.72 13.96
C GLU A 45 6.43 22.64 12.97
N PHE A 46 5.50 21.85 12.42
CA PHE A 46 5.78 20.72 11.51
C PHE A 46 5.22 20.92 10.10
N GLU A 47 4.80 22.14 9.74
CA GLU A 47 4.38 22.49 8.37
C GLU A 47 5.56 22.64 7.39
N GLY A 48 6.81 22.61 7.89
CA GLY A 48 8.03 22.67 7.08
C GLY A 48 8.51 21.32 6.54
N ASP A 49 9.25 21.36 5.42
CA ASP A 49 9.96 20.20 4.86
C ASP A 49 11.10 19.77 5.81
N GLU A 50 10.99 18.59 6.42
CA GLU A 50 12.02 17.52 6.51
C GLU A 50 11.69 16.52 7.64
N GLY A 51 11.55 15.24 7.28
CA GLY A 51 11.19 14.11 8.16
C GLY A 51 12.33 13.62 9.06
N ASP A 52 13.05 14.53 9.70
CA ASP A 52 14.26 14.22 10.45
C ASP A 52 14.05 14.07 11.97
N TRP A 53 14.98 13.35 12.60
CA TRP A 53 15.06 13.15 14.04
C TRP A 53 15.81 14.34 14.66
N PHE A 54 15.09 15.37 15.07
CA PHE A 54 15.71 16.59 15.60
C PHE A 54 16.11 16.39 17.07
N PRO A 55 17.25 16.93 17.52
CA PRO A 55 17.54 17.02 18.95
C PRO A 55 16.40 17.78 19.66
N ALA A 56 15.84 17.20 20.72
CA ALA A 56 14.80 17.82 21.52
C ALA A 56 15.40 18.53 22.73
N ASP A 57 14.80 19.66 23.13
CA ASP A 57 15.08 20.25 24.44
C ASP A 57 14.36 19.45 25.53
N ARG A 58 15.13 18.97 26.51
CA ARG A 58 14.58 18.26 27.68
C ARG A 58 13.59 19.14 28.46
N THR A 59 13.84 20.45 28.50
CA THR A 59 12.96 21.40 29.19
C THR A 59 11.60 21.48 28.51
N GLU A 60 11.59 21.52 27.18
CA GLU A 60 10.39 21.46 26.36
C GLU A 60 9.64 20.13 26.57
N MET A 61 10.35 19.00 26.51
CA MET A 61 9.78 17.67 26.72
C MET A 61 9.10 17.57 28.10
N ILE A 62 9.76 18.04 29.17
CA ILE A 62 9.18 18.09 30.52
C ILE A 62 7.93 18.98 30.56
N ARG A 63 7.98 20.16 29.94
CA ARG A 63 6.86 21.11 29.90
C ARG A 63 5.65 20.48 29.20
N ASN A 64 5.85 19.89 28.03
CA ASN A 64 4.77 19.29 27.24
C ASN A 64 4.16 18.09 27.98
N MET A 65 4.97 17.25 28.63
CA MET A 65 4.45 16.15 29.46
C MET A 65 3.70 16.62 30.71
N LYS A 66 4.12 17.72 31.36
CA LYS A 66 3.35 18.33 32.45
C LYS A 66 1.98 18.79 31.98
N ILE A 67 1.88 19.37 30.78
CA ILE A 67 0.61 19.81 30.20
C ILE A 67 -0.27 18.60 29.89
N ALA A 68 0.27 17.61 29.18
CA ALA A 68 -0.47 16.44 28.70
C ALA A 68 -0.98 15.53 29.83
N PHE A 69 -0.28 15.49 30.96
CA PHE A 69 -0.59 14.61 32.10
C PHE A 69 -1.01 15.39 33.36
N LYS A 70 -1.41 16.67 33.25
CA LYS A 70 -1.70 17.54 34.41
C LYS A 70 -2.68 16.96 35.44
N ASP A 71 -3.63 16.14 34.98
CA ASP A 71 -4.68 15.53 35.81
C ASP A 71 -4.42 14.03 36.09
N ASP A 72 -3.32 13.46 35.57
CA ASP A 72 -2.96 12.05 35.80
C ASP A 72 -2.22 11.91 37.14
N VAL A 73 -2.62 10.92 37.93
CA VAL A 73 -2.02 10.62 39.25
C VAL A 73 -0.53 10.26 39.19
N ARG A 74 0.00 9.94 38.00
CA ARG A 74 1.41 9.61 37.73
C ARG A 74 2.14 10.69 36.94
N MET A 75 1.62 11.91 36.89
CA MET A 75 2.29 13.04 36.23
C MET A 75 3.76 13.14 36.65
N ASP A 76 4.05 13.04 37.95
CA ASP A 76 5.42 13.16 38.46
C ASP A 76 6.36 12.06 37.95
N ASP A 77 5.86 10.82 37.82
CA ASP A 77 6.62 9.69 37.25
C ASP A 77 6.94 9.96 35.77
N VAL A 78 5.95 10.41 34.99
CA VAL A 78 6.11 10.72 33.56
C VAL A 78 7.10 11.86 33.35
N VAL A 79 7.01 12.90 34.17
CA VAL A 79 7.93 14.05 34.13
C VAL A 79 9.35 13.64 34.52
N ALA A 80 9.51 12.77 35.53
CA ALA A 80 10.81 12.22 35.90
C ALA A 80 11.42 11.40 34.77
N LEU A 81 10.62 10.59 34.08
CA LEU A 81 11.05 9.84 32.89
C LEU A 81 11.50 10.78 31.77
N ALA A 82 10.70 11.81 31.44
CA ALA A 82 11.08 12.81 30.45
C ALA A 82 12.40 13.50 30.79
N GLY A 83 12.58 13.84 32.08
CA GLY A 83 13.80 14.39 32.62
C GLY A 83 15.00 13.42 32.63
N SER A 84 14.80 12.13 32.36
CA SER A 84 15.85 11.11 32.38
C SER A 84 16.30 10.66 30.99
N VAL A 85 15.54 10.95 29.93
CA VAL A 85 15.88 10.54 28.55
C VAL A 85 17.23 11.11 28.13
N VAL A 86 18.17 10.26 27.72
CA VAL A 86 19.51 10.68 27.29
C VAL A 86 19.47 11.09 25.82
N LYS A 87 19.89 12.33 25.50
CA LYS A 87 19.87 12.91 24.15
C LYS A 87 18.50 12.72 23.46
N PRO A 88 17.43 13.32 24.01
CA PRO A 88 16.09 13.14 23.44
C PRO A 88 16.04 13.69 22.02
N THR A 89 15.24 13.07 21.17
CA THR A 89 14.91 13.55 19.83
C THR A 89 13.40 13.74 19.69
N LYS A 90 13.01 14.65 18.81
CA LYS A 90 11.63 15.01 18.48
C LYS A 90 11.45 14.86 16.97
N TRP A 91 10.29 14.37 16.55
CA TRP A 91 9.98 14.12 15.15
C TRP A 91 8.50 14.33 14.89
N GLY A 92 8.18 14.85 13.70
CA GLY A 92 6.82 14.91 13.19
C GLY A 92 6.34 13.51 12.81
N LEU A 93 5.09 13.19 13.13
CA LEU A 93 4.44 11.95 12.67
C LEU A 93 3.65 12.26 11.41
N TYR A 94 4.24 11.97 10.26
CA TYR A 94 3.62 12.18 8.95
C TYR A 94 2.92 10.90 8.49
N ASP A 95 1.80 11.07 7.80
CA ASP A 95 1.12 9.99 7.12
C ASP A 95 1.07 10.22 5.60
N LEU A 96 0.81 9.15 4.86
CA LEU A 96 0.59 9.21 3.42
C LEU A 96 -0.77 8.60 3.10
N ASP A 97 -1.49 9.20 2.17
CA ASP A 97 -2.64 8.54 1.57
C ASP A 97 -2.18 7.42 0.65
N ALA A 98 -2.97 6.35 0.61
CA ALA A 98 -2.61 5.21 -0.20
C ALA A 98 -2.66 5.52 -1.69
N PHE A 99 -1.57 5.20 -2.38
CA PHE A 99 -1.56 5.24 -3.84
C PHE A 99 -2.52 4.22 -4.41
N PRO A 100 -3.21 4.53 -5.52
CA PRO A 100 -4.10 3.57 -6.19
C PRO A 100 -3.35 2.44 -6.89
N SER A 101 -2.03 2.56 -7.08
CA SER A 101 -1.16 1.59 -7.77
C SER A 101 0.25 1.67 -7.20
N TRP A 102 0.92 0.53 -7.10
CA TRP A 102 2.30 0.37 -6.64
C TRP A 102 3.25 -0.08 -7.74
N HIS A 103 2.75 -0.48 -8.92
CA HIS A 103 3.58 -0.79 -10.08
C HIS A 103 3.20 0.05 -11.30
N ASN A 104 4.20 0.29 -12.15
CA ASN A 104 4.06 0.80 -13.51
C ASN A 104 5.17 0.17 -14.39
N GLY A 105 4.76 -0.69 -15.33
CA GLY A 105 5.69 -1.39 -16.21
C GLY A 105 6.71 -2.24 -15.44
N ARG A 106 7.98 -1.82 -15.44
CA ARG A 106 9.11 -2.53 -14.79
C ARG A 106 9.55 -1.89 -13.47
N VAL A 107 8.77 -0.95 -12.94
CA VAL A 107 9.05 -0.24 -11.69
C VAL A 107 7.92 -0.53 -10.72
N ALA A 108 8.28 -0.85 -9.47
CA ALA A 108 7.33 -0.96 -8.37
C ALA A 108 7.89 -0.30 -7.10
N VAL A 109 7.00 0.17 -6.24
CA VAL A 109 7.31 0.71 -4.91
C VAL A 109 6.99 -0.32 -3.81
N LEU A 110 7.76 -0.28 -2.73
CA LEU A 110 7.61 -1.13 -1.55
C LEU A 110 8.06 -0.39 -0.28
N GLY A 111 7.72 -0.91 0.90
CA GLY A 111 8.02 -0.26 2.17
C GLY A 111 7.40 1.14 2.27
N ASP A 112 8.09 2.07 2.96
CA ASP A 112 7.58 3.42 3.20
C ASP A 112 7.26 4.20 1.92
N ALA A 113 7.96 3.92 0.81
CA ALA A 113 7.67 4.53 -0.50
C ALA A 113 6.30 4.13 -1.06
N ALA A 114 5.73 3.01 -0.62
CA ALA A 114 4.42 2.52 -1.04
C ALA A 114 3.33 2.69 0.03
N HIS A 115 3.70 2.52 1.30
CA HIS A 115 2.75 2.44 2.41
C HIS A 115 3.37 2.90 3.74
N ALA A 116 3.97 4.09 3.79
CA ALA A 116 4.37 4.68 5.08
C ALA A 116 3.20 4.65 6.07
N VAL A 117 3.44 4.06 7.24
CA VAL A 117 2.45 3.87 8.30
C VAL A 117 2.88 4.57 9.58
N LEU A 118 1.91 4.98 10.38
CA LEU A 118 2.18 5.54 11.71
C LEU A 118 2.67 4.43 12.65
N PRO A 119 3.53 4.75 13.65
CA PRO A 119 4.19 3.74 14.48
C PRO A 119 3.27 3.07 15.52
N THR A 120 1.95 3.13 15.35
CA THR A 120 0.94 2.69 16.33
C THR A 120 0.84 1.17 16.47
N PHE A 121 1.19 0.40 15.43
CA PHE A 121 1.24 -1.06 15.46
C PHE A 121 2.65 -1.65 15.43
N GLY A 122 3.69 -0.82 15.27
CA GLY A 122 5.06 -1.30 15.04
C GLY A 122 5.23 -2.10 13.73
N GLN A 123 4.37 -1.86 12.72
CA GLN A 123 4.29 -2.69 11.52
C GLN A 123 5.03 -2.16 10.29
N GLY A 124 5.49 -0.91 10.25
CA GLY A 124 6.10 -0.34 9.05
C GLY A 124 7.25 -1.19 8.50
N ALA A 125 8.22 -1.52 9.36
CA ALA A 125 9.33 -2.40 9.00
C ALA A 125 8.88 -3.83 8.64
N ALA A 126 7.90 -4.38 9.36
CA ALA A 126 7.37 -5.71 9.09
C ALA A 126 6.72 -5.79 7.69
N LEU A 127 5.93 -4.78 7.30
CA LEU A 127 5.33 -4.69 5.97
C LEU A 127 6.39 -4.63 4.87
N ALA A 128 7.48 -3.86 5.06
CA ALA A 128 8.57 -3.81 4.08
C ALA A 128 9.27 -5.17 3.93
N ILE A 129 9.43 -5.92 5.03
CA ILE A 129 9.98 -7.29 4.99
C ILE A 129 9.00 -8.25 4.29
N GLU A 130 7.71 -8.16 4.59
CA GLU A 130 6.67 -8.91 3.88
C GLU A 130 6.67 -8.64 2.38
N ASP A 131 6.87 -7.38 1.98
CA ASP A 131 6.97 -7.01 0.56
C ASP A 131 8.14 -7.71 -0.11
N GLY A 132 9.31 -7.71 0.51
CA GLY A 132 10.48 -8.42 0.00
C GLY A 132 10.22 -9.93 -0.17
N ALA A 133 9.56 -10.55 0.81
CA ALA A 133 9.19 -11.96 0.76
C ALA A 133 8.19 -12.28 -0.35
N ALA A 134 7.12 -11.48 -0.47
CA ALA A 134 6.11 -11.65 -1.52
C ALA A 134 6.70 -11.41 -2.91
N LEU A 135 7.50 -10.35 -3.07
CA LEU A 135 8.17 -10.02 -4.33
C LEU A 135 9.08 -11.16 -4.77
N GLY A 136 9.86 -11.73 -3.85
CA GLY A 136 10.68 -12.92 -4.11
C GLY A 136 9.84 -14.09 -4.64
N LYS A 137 8.69 -14.36 -4.02
CA LYS A 137 7.79 -15.43 -4.48
C LYS A 137 7.16 -15.14 -5.84
N CYS A 138 6.79 -13.89 -6.12
CA CYS A 138 6.28 -13.49 -7.43
C CYS A 138 7.31 -13.73 -8.54
N PHE A 139 8.60 -13.44 -8.30
CA PHE A 139 9.66 -13.72 -9.27
C PHE A 139 9.97 -15.22 -9.40
N GLU A 140 9.74 -16.03 -8.36
CA GLU A 140 9.81 -17.49 -8.47
C GLU A 140 8.73 -18.04 -9.42
N LEU A 141 7.51 -17.48 -9.35
CA LEU A 141 6.37 -17.90 -10.19
C LEU A 141 6.52 -17.44 -11.65
N HIS A 142 6.90 -16.17 -11.85
CA HIS A 142 6.88 -15.52 -13.17
C HIS A 142 8.25 -15.48 -13.87
N GLY A 143 9.31 -15.89 -13.18
CA GLY A 143 10.65 -15.98 -13.73
C GLY A 143 11.18 -14.65 -14.28
N LYS A 144 11.37 -14.58 -15.61
CA LYS A 144 11.90 -13.38 -16.30
C LYS A 144 10.80 -12.39 -16.73
N ASP A 145 9.53 -12.74 -16.56
CA ASP A 145 8.43 -11.79 -16.79
C ASP A 145 8.32 -10.82 -15.61
N VAL A 146 9.09 -9.74 -15.71
CA VAL A 146 9.13 -8.67 -14.70
C VAL A 146 7.76 -8.02 -14.53
N TYR A 147 6.99 -7.82 -15.61
CA TYR A 147 5.70 -7.14 -15.51
C TYR A 147 4.72 -7.97 -14.69
N SER A 148 4.55 -9.25 -15.03
CA SER A 148 3.64 -10.13 -14.31
C SER A 148 4.07 -10.35 -12.87
N ALA A 149 5.38 -10.43 -12.59
CA ALA A 149 5.90 -10.50 -11.23
C ALA A 149 5.53 -9.27 -10.39
N LEU A 150 5.78 -8.06 -10.91
CA LEU A 150 5.48 -6.81 -10.19
C LEU A 150 3.98 -6.56 -10.05
N LEU A 151 3.19 -6.94 -11.06
CA LEU A 151 1.73 -6.90 -11.00
C LEU A 151 1.21 -7.86 -9.94
N HIS A 152 1.71 -9.11 -9.89
CA HIS A 152 1.31 -10.09 -8.89
C HIS A 152 1.60 -9.56 -7.49
N TYR A 153 2.81 -9.03 -7.29
CA TYR A 153 3.23 -8.38 -6.06
C TYR A 153 2.26 -7.27 -5.62
N GLU A 154 1.91 -6.34 -6.51
CA GLU A 154 0.91 -5.31 -6.19
C GLU A 154 -0.41 -5.95 -5.76
N ARG A 155 -0.92 -6.93 -6.50
CA ARG A 155 -2.24 -7.51 -6.25
C ARG A 155 -2.38 -8.15 -4.87
N VAL A 156 -1.31 -8.79 -4.39
CA VAL A 156 -1.32 -9.50 -3.10
C VAL A 156 -0.92 -8.59 -1.93
N ARG A 157 -0.09 -7.56 -2.18
CA ARG A 157 0.42 -6.67 -1.14
C ARG A 157 -0.38 -5.39 -0.95
N HIS A 158 -0.93 -4.83 -2.02
CA HIS A 158 -1.61 -3.53 -1.99
C HIS A 158 -2.71 -3.51 -0.93
N TYR A 159 -3.68 -4.43 -0.97
CA TYR A 159 -4.77 -4.47 0.01
C TYR A 159 -4.28 -4.63 1.46
N ARG A 160 -3.20 -5.40 1.68
CA ARG A 160 -2.67 -5.61 3.03
C ARG A 160 -1.95 -4.38 3.57
N GLY A 161 -0.99 -3.84 2.83
CA GLY A 161 -0.24 -2.66 3.29
C GLY A 161 -1.17 -1.46 3.45
N THR A 162 -2.09 -1.26 2.51
CA THR A 162 -3.13 -0.23 2.64
C THR A 162 -4.03 -0.41 3.86
N ARG A 163 -4.45 -1.64 4.16
CA ARG A 163 -5.25 -1.91 5.36
C ARG A 163 -4.52 -1.55 6.65
N VAL A 164 -3.23 -1.88 6.76
CA VAL A 164 -2.41 -1.54 7.93
C VAL A 164 -2.12 -0.04 7.98
N GLN A 165 -1.87 0.60 6.84
CA GLN A 165 -1.73 2.05 6.75
C GLN A 165 -2.98 2.75 7.28
N PHE A 166 -4.17 2.33 6.84
CA PHE A 166 -5.44 2.84 7.35
C PHE A 166 -5.56 2.70 8.86
N ALA A 167 -5.33 1.47 9.33
CA ALA A 167 -5.42 1.09 10.72
C ALA A 167 -4.53 2.00 11.56
N SER A 168 -3.30 2.24 11.10
CA SER A 168 -2.32 3.02 11.83
C SER A 168 -2.75 4.48 12.05
N LYS A 169 -3.36 5.08 11.01
CA LYS A 169 -3.97 6.42 11.06
C LYS A 169 -5.10 6.45 12.08
N PHE A 170 -6.04 5.51 11.98
CA PHE A 170 -7.20 5.46 12.87
C PHE A 170 -6.79 5.26 14.33
N LEU A 171 -5.79 4.41 14.60
CA LEU A 171 -5.29 4.25 15.96
C LEU A 171 -4.63 5.53 16.47
N LEU A 172 -3.89 6.28 15.65
CA LEU A 172 -3.29 7.54 16.12
C LEU A 172 -4.37 8.59 16.44
N ARG A 173 -5.54 8.51 15.79
CA ARG A 173 -6.72 9.36 16.06
C ARG A 173 -7.38 9.11 17.42
N HIS A 174 -6.85 8.23 18.28
CA HIS A 174 -7.19 8.29 19.71
C HIS A 174 -6.67 9.57 20.39
N LEU A 175 -5.82 10.36 19.72
CA LEU A 175 -5.42 11.71 20.13
C LEU A 175 -6.45 12.77 19.70
N GLU A 176 -7.47 12.40 18.91
CA GLU A 176 -8.63 13.25 18.60
C GLU A 176 -9.80 12.89 19.54
N PRO A 177 -10.63 13.87 19.95
CA PRO A 177 -11.84 13.63 20.73
C PRO A 177 -12.74 12.55 20.09
N GLU A 178 -13.33 11.68 20.92
CA GLU A 178 -14.14 10.53 20.45
C GLU A 178 -15.35 10.92 19.59
N ASP A 179 -15.79 12.17 19.66
CA ASP A 179 -17.01 12.71 19.05
C ASP A 179 -16.78 13.52 17.76
N SER A 180 -15.58 13.50 17.17
CA SER A 180 -15.33 14.25 15.93
C SER A 180 -16.21 13.74 14.75
N PRO A 181 -16.79 14.63 13.92
CA PRO A 181 -17.62 14.27 12.76
C PRO A 181 -16.90 13.32 11.78
N GLU A 182 -15.60 13.51 11.60
CA GLU A 182 -14.71 12.73 10.75
C GLU A 182 -14.57 11.29 11.27
N ARG A 183 -14.35 11.11 12.58
CA ARG A 183 -14.25 9.78 13.22
C ARG A 183 -15.58 9.03 13.12
N GLN A 184 -16.72 9.70 13.32
CA GLN A 184 -18.03 9.08 13.15
C GLN A 184 -18.33 8.64 11.71
N LYS A 185 -17.92 9.44 10.73
CA LYS A 185 -18.07 9.12 9.30
C LYS A 185 -17.26 7.88 8.92
N ILE A 186 -16.03 7.78 9.43
CA ILE A 186 -15.15 6.62 9.23
C ILE A 186 -15.72 5.36 9.90
N LEU A 187 -16.15 5.45 11.16
CA LEU A 187 -16.74 4.33 11.91
C LEU A 187 -18.00 3.77 11.25
N LYS A 188 -18.84 4.63 10.65
CA LYS A 188 -20.04 4.20 9.91
C LYS A 188 -19.73 3.55 8.56
N ALA A 189 -18.57 3.85 7.97
CA ALA A 189 -18.15 3.34 6.67
C ALA A 189 -17.35 2.02 6.77
N LEU A 190 -16.94 1.64 7.99
CA LEU A 190 -16.15 0.44 8.24
C LEU A 190 -16.96 -0.85 8.03
N ASN A 191 -16.39 -1.78 7.27
CA ASN A 191 -17.01 -3.05 6.91
C ASN A 191 -16.64 -4.15 7.93
N GLU A 192 -17.55 -5.09 8.20
CA GLU A 192 -17.28 -6.29 9.02
C GLU A 192 -16.15 -7.19 8.48
N ARG A 193 -15.65 -6.97 7.25
CA ARG A 193 -14.42 -7.63 6.75
C ARG A 193 -13.12 -6.96 7.23
N ASP A 194 -13.20 -5.72 7.68
CA ASP A 194 -12.09 -4.97 8.29
C ASP A 194 -12.05 -5.16 9.82
N TYR A 195 -12.93 -6.04 10.32
CA TYR A 195 -13.22 -6.32 11.71
C TYR A 195 -12.05 -6.69 12.63
N PRO A 196 -10.94 -7.34 12.20
CA PRO A 196 -9.89 -7.61 13.17
C PRO A 196 -9.00 -6.38 13.47
N VAL A 197 -9.29 -5.21 12.88
CA VAL A 197 -8.49 -3.98 13.03
C VAL A 197 -9.04 -3.02 14.11
N PHE A 198 -10.34 -3.04 14.43
CA PHE A 198 -11.02 -1.88 15.05
C PHE A 198 -11.69 -2.09 16.42
N ASP A 199 -11.62 -3.26 17.06
CA ASP A 199 -12.18 -3.43 18.41
C ASP A 199 -11.33 -4.35 19.31
N HIS A 200 -10.48 -3.74 20.15
CA HIS A 200 -9.70 -4.44 21.17
C HIS A 200 -10.43 -4.60 22.51
N ALA A 201 -11.68 -4.13 22.66
CA ALA A 201 -12.32 -4.04 23.98
C ALA A 201 -13.66 -4.78 24.11
N GLN A 202 -14.46 -4.96 23.06
CA GLN A 202 -15.80 -5.55 23.23
C GLN A 202 -16.20 -6.69 22.29
N ARG A 203 -15.60 -6.89 21.11
CA ARG A 203 -16.07 -7.94 20.19
C ARG A 203 -15.02 -8.76 19.42
N ALA A 204 -13.73 -8.63 19.68
CA ALA A 204 -12.73 -9.61 19.25
C ALA A 204 -11.86 -10.00 20.45
N GLY A 205 -11.77 -11.31 20.72
CA GLY A 205 -10.69 -11.80 21.60
C GLY A 205 -9.34 -11.40 21.01
N GLY A 206 -8.31 -11.27 21.86
CA GLY A 206 -6.96 -10.80 21.50
C GLY A 206 -6.17 -11.69 20.53
N ASP A 207 -6.78 -12.11 19.44
CA ASP A 207 -6.19 -12.86 18.35
C ASP A 207 -5.72 -11.92 17.24
N ASP A 208 -4.51 -11.39 17.42
CA ASP A 208 -3.81 -10.56 16.44
C ASP A 208 -3.10 -11.41 15.35
N SER A 209 -3.43 -12.70 15.22
CA SER A 209 -2.77 -13.62 14.26
C SER A 209 -2.93 -13.17 12.81
N TRP A 210 -4.03 -12.49 12.47
CA TRP A 210 -4.20 -11.91 11.14
C TRP A 210 -3.05 -10.97 10.75
N LEU A 211 -2.45 -10.31 11.75
CA LEU A 211 -1.35 -9.37 11.58
C LEU A 211 -0.02 -10.12 11.68
N TYR A 212 0.22 -10.82 12.81
CA TYR A 212 1.54 -11.37 13.14
C TYR A 212 1.80 -12.79 12.63
N ALA A 213 0.77 -13.58 12.33
CA ALA A 213 0.91 -14.94 11.80
C ALA A 213 0.73 -14.99 10.27
N PHE A 214 0.62 -13.84 9.61
CA PHE A 214 0.48 -13.76 8.17
C PHE A 214 1.76 -14.18 7.44
N ASP A 215 1.64 -15.10 6.47
CA ASP A 215 2.74 -15.50 5.61
C ASP A 215 2.66 -14.78 4.26
N ALA A 216 3.54 -13.79 4.05
CA ALA A 216 3.60 -13.04 2.81
C ALA A 216 4.08 -13.84 1.59
N ARG A 217 4.53 -15.09 1.78
CA ARG A 217 4.91 -16.00 0.70
C ARG A 217 3.74 -16.81 0.17
N ASP A 218 2.60 -16.82 0.88
CA ASP A 218 1.39 -17.52 0.45
C ASP A 218 0.54 -16.63 -0.46
N ILE A 219 0.92 -16.58 -1.75
CA ILE A 219 0.37 -15.62 -2.72
C ILE A 219 -0.50 -16.26 -3.83
N GLY A 220 -0.58 -17.59 -3.87
CA GLY A 220 -1.21 -18.31 -4.99
C GLY A 220 -0.36 -18.28 -6.27
N ASP A 221 -0.75 -19.08 -7.27
CA ASP A 221 -0.14 -19.12 -8.61
C ASP A 221 -0.80 -18.14 -9.58
N GLU A 222 -2.11 -17.92 -9.44
CA GLU A 222 -2.88 -16.95 -10.22
C GLU A 222 -2.79 -15.54 -9.65
N ILE A 223 -2.69 -14.53 -10.54
CA ILE A 223 -2.73 -13.12 -10.13
C ILE A 223 -4.14 -12.74 -9.68
N PRO A 224 -4.33 -12.31 -8.42
CA PRO A 224 -5.66 -11.95 -7.94
C PRO A 224 -6.24 -10.69 -8.60
N ALA A 225 -7.56 -10.57 -8.57
CA ALA A 225 -8.23 -9.31 -8.92
C ALA A 225 -7.80 -8.18 -7.98
N LYS A 226 -7.69 -6.95 -8.52
CA LYS A 226 -7.30 -5.78 -7.72
C LYS A 226 -8.31 -5.50 -6.62
N ARG A 227 -7.81 -5.37 -5.38
CA ARG A 227 -8.55 -4.84 -4.24
C ARG A 227 -7.92 -3.50 -3.86
N LEU A 228 -8.69 -2.41 -3.94
CA LEU A 228 -8.16 -1.06 -3.67
C LEU A 228 -7.95 -0.75 -2.18
N GLY A 229 -8.31 -1.66 -1.27
CA GLY A 229 -8.18 -1.45 0.17
C GLY A 229 -9.53 -1.41 0.88
N PRO A 230 -9.53 -1.16 2.21
CA PRO A 230 -10.75 -0.99 3.02
C PRO A 230 -11.55 0.28 2.66
N TRP A 231 -10.95 1.22 1.93
CA TRP A 231 -11.55 2.47 1.46
C TRP A 231 -11.93 2.45 -0.03
N ASP A 232 -12.12 1.27 -0.63
CA ASP A 232 -12.82 1.21 -1.92
C ASP A 232 -14.30 1.56 -1.71
N PHE A 233 -14.55 2.84 -1.39
CA PHE A 233 -15.86 3.44 -1.18
C PHE A 233 -16.56 3.72 -2.51
N ARG A 234 -15.91 3.42 -3.64
CA ARG A 234 -16.55 3.50 -4.94
C ARG A 234 -17.70 2.50 -4.91
N SER A 235 -18.92 3.03 -4.93
CA SER A 235 -20.10 2.22 -5.18
C SER A 235 -19.88 1.39 -6.46
N ALA A 236 -20.63 0.29 -6.62
CA ALA A 236 -20.63 -0.44 -7.89
C ALA A 236 -20.86 0.51 -9.10
N GLU A 237 -21.55 1.64 -8.86
CA GLU A 237 -21.74 2.73 -9.81
C GLU A 237 -20.47 3.55 -10.07
N ALA A 238 -19.69 3.97 -9.06
CA ALA A 238 -18.42 4.66 -9.28
C ALA A 238 -17.36 3.76 -9.95
N VAL A 239 -17.33 2.45 -9.66
CA VAL A 239 -16.51 1.48 -10.41
C VAL A 239 -17.00 1.37 -11.86
N ARG A 240 -18.32 1.41 -12.09
CA ARG A 240 -18.92 1.43 -13.43
C ARG A 240 -18.58 2.73 -14.16
N GLU A 241 -18.64 3.88 -13.50
CA GLU A 241 -18.31 5.18 -14.08
C GLU A 241 -16.82 5.26 -14.45
N ALA A 242 -15.91 4.83 -13.58
CA ALA A 242 -14.49 4.75 -13.92
C ALA A 242 -14.23 3.83 -15.13
N ARG A 243 -14.96 2.70 -15.23
CA ARG A 243 -14.90 1.82 -16.42
C ARG A 243 -15.47 2.50 -17.67
N ILE A 244 -16.55 3.27 -17.53
CA ILE A 244 -17.16 4.04 -18.63
C ILE A 244 -16.21 5.16 -19.09
N GLU A 245 -15.56 5.84 -18.17
CA GLU A 245 -14.60 6.90 -18.45
C GLU A 245 -13.38 6.36 -19.17
N VAL A 246 -12.80 5.25 -18.69
CA VAL A 246 -11.73 4.54 -19.41
C VAL A 246 -12.22 4.16 -20.80
N ALA A 247 -13.41 3.55 -20.93
CA ALA A 247 -13.96 3.19 -22.24
C ALA A 247 -14.14 4.38 -23.19
N ARG A 248 -14.51 5.56 -22.68
CA ARG A 248 -14.68 6.79 -23.46
C ARG A 248 -13.35 7.39 -23.90
N ASN A 249 -12.31 7.22 -23.09
CA ASN A 249 -11.01 7.83 -23.31
C ASN A 249 -9.99 6.88 -23.96
N LEU A 250 -10.39 5.64 -24.28
CA LEU A 250 -9.54 4.73 -25.04
C LEU A 250 -9.25 5.34 -26.42
N TRP A 251 -7.97 5.51 -26.71
CA TRP A 251 -7.51 6.02 -28.00
C TRP A 251 -7.88 5.03 -29.11
N VAL A 252 -8.39 5.56 -30.23
CA VAL A 252 -8.77 4.80 -31.41
C VAL A 252 -7.97 5.36 -32.59
N PRO A 253 -7.41 4.51 -33.46
CA PRO A 253 -6.67 4.98 -34.63
C PRO A 253 -7.65 5.63 -35.62
N GLU A 254 -7.16 6.59 -36.41
CA GLU A 254 -7.98 7.24 -37.45
C GLU A 254 -8.57 6.21 -38.43
N VAL A 255 -7.82 5.13 -38.70
CA VAL A 255 -8.23 4.03 -39.56
C VAL A 255 -8.13 2.72 -38.78
N SER A 256 -9.26 2.03 -38.66
CA SER A 256 -9.29 0.68 -38.11
C SER A 256 -8.84 -0.35 -39.14
N LEU A 257 -8.02 -1.30 -38.71
CA LEU A 257 -7.61 -2.42 -39.54
C LEU A 257 -8.79 -3.39 -39.75
N LYS A 258 -8.86 -4.01 -40.94
CA LYS A 258 -10.00 -4.85 -41.34
C LYS A 258 -9.92 -6.28 -40.84
N GLY A 259 -8.75 -6.75 -40.39
CA GLY A 259 -8.55 -8.11 -39.92
C GLY A 259 -8.68 -9.20 -41.00
N ASP A 260 -8.52 -8.85 -42.27
CA ASP A 260 -8.74 -9.74 -43.42
C ASP A 260 -7.46 -10.41 -43.94
N ARG A 261 -6.29 -10.05 -43.40
CA ARG A 261 -5.01 -10.64 -43.81
C ARG A 261 -4.83 -12.05 -43.25
N LYS A 262 -4.01 -12.84 -43.95
CA LYS A 262 -3.44 -14.09 -43.45
C LYS A 262 -1.96 -13.83 -43.25
N VAL A 263 -1.49 -13.97 -42.01
CA VAL A 263 -0.15 -13.53 -41.58
C VAL A 263 0.62 -14.74 -41.08
N THR A 264 1.86 -14.93 -41.53
CA THR A 264 2.71 -16.04 -41.05
C THR A 264 3.43 -15.66 -39.75
N LEU A 265 3.91 -16.66 -39.02
CA LEU A 265 4.70 -16.41 -37.81
C LEU A 265 6.02 -15.69 -38.13
N GLU A 266 6.65 -16.00 -39.27
CA GLU A 266 7.89 -15.33 -39.71
C GLU A 266 7.65 -13.85 -40.00
N GLU A 267 6.49 -13.48 -40.53
CA GLU A 267 6.12 -12.07 -40.74
C GLU A 267 5.96 -11.36 -39.41
N VAL A 268 5.17 -11.93 -38.47
CA VAL A 268 5.00 -11.33 -37.13
C VAL A 268 6.34 -11.10 -36.44
N GLN A 269 7.27 -12.03 -36.54
CA GLN A 269 8.60 -11.91 -35.91
C GLN A 269 9.45 -10.75 -36.45
N GLN A 270 9.14 -10.20 -37.63
CA GLN A 270 9.80 -9.00 -38.16
C GLN A 270 9.35 -7.73 -37.43
N HIS A 271 8.12 -7.72 -36.91
CA HIS A 271 7.49 -6.60 -36.21
C HIS A 271 7.74 -6.67 -34.69
N ASN A 272 9.02 -6.64 -34.30
CA ASN A 272 9.49 -6.94 -32.95
C ASN A 272 10.12 -5.76 -32.19
N THR A 273 9.93 -4.54 -32.67
CA THR A 273 10.51 -3.34 -32.08
C THR A 273 9.46 -2.50 -31.34
N PHE A 274 9.89 -1.42 -30.69
CA PHE A 274 8.93 -0.53 -30.02
C PHE A 274 8.10 0.25 -31.05
N GLU A 275 8.70 0.74 -32.12
CA GLU A 275 8.00 1.52 -33.16
C GLU A 275 7.29 0.64 -34.19
N ASP A 276 7.54 -0.66 -34.17
CA ASP A 276 6.96 -1.64 -35.07
C ASP A 276 6.66 -2.92 -34.27
N CYS A 277 5.44 -2.99 -33.72
CA CYS A 277 5.07 -3.88 -32.63
C CYS A 277 3.79 -4.66 -32.97
N TRP A 278 3.96 -5.86 -33.52
CA TRP A 278 2.85 -6.79 -33.71
C TRP A 278 2.83 -7.86 -32.64
N ILE A 279 1.63 -8.24 -32.20
CA ILE A 279 1.43 -9.23 -31.13
C ILE A 279 0.36 -10.22 -31.56
N ILE A 280 0.59 -11.50 -31.27
CA ILE A 280 -0.40 -12.56 -31.47
C ILE A 280 -1.22 -12.73 -30.18
N ILE A 281 -2.54 -12.68 -30.30
CA ILE A 281 -3.50 -12.96 -29.22
C ILE A 281 -4.61 -13.85 -29.77
N HIS A 282 -4.83 -15.02 -29.17
CA HIS A 282 -5.86 -15.98 -29.58
C HIS A 282 -5.82 -16.34 -31.07
N GLY A 283 -4.62 -16.48 -31.65
CA GLY A 283 -4.42 -16.83 -33.06
C GLY A 283 -4.68 -15.70 -34.06
N LYS A 284 -4.83 -14.46 -33.59
CA LYS A 284 -4.94 -13.25 -34.42
C LYS A 284 -3.75 -12.32 -34.19
N VAL A 285 -3.35 -11.62 -35.23
CA VAL A 285 -2.27 -10.63 -35.19
C VAL A 285 -2.86 -9.23 -35.00
N TYR A 286 -2.29 -8.47 -34.07
CA TYR A 286 -2.66 -7.10 -33.78
C TYR A 286 -1.46 -6.16 -33.94
N ASP A 287 -1.66 -5.05 -34.64
CA ASP A 287 -0.64 -4.00 -34.79
C ASP A 287 -0.85 -2.92 -33.74
N PHE A 288 0.02 -2.90 -32.73
CA PHE A 288 -0.02 -1.92 -31.65
C PHE A 288 1.02 -0.82 -31.81
N SER A 289 1.63 -0.66 -32.99
CA SER A 289 2.71 0.31 -33.21
C SER A 289 2.30 1.75 -32.87
N GLU A 290 1.07 2.14 -33.20
CA GLU A 290 0.52 3.45 -32.83
C GLU A 290 -0.20 3.44 -31.47
N TRP A 291 -0.76 2.30 -31.07
CA TRP A 291 -1.54 2.20 -29.83
C TRP A 291 -0.68 2.05 -28.57
N LYS A 292 0.57 1.60 -28.69
CA LYS A 292 1.45 1.27 -27.57
C LYS A 292 1.46 2.36 -26.49
N ASP A 293 1.55 3.63 -26.88
CA ASP A 293 1.63 4.78 -25.97
C ASP A 293 0.33 5.07 -25.22
N HIS A 294 -0.76 4.42 -25.62
CA HIS A 294 -2.11 4.55 -25.07
C HIS A 294 -2.54 3.32 -24.26
N HIS A 295 -1.67 2.32 -24.09
CA HIS A 295 -1.98 1.12 -23.32
C HIS A 295 -2.25 1.47 -21.84
N PRO A 296 -3.41 1.12 -21.24
CA PRO A 296 -3.75 1.50 -19.86
C PRO A 296 -2.78 1.00 -18.78
N GLY A 297 -2.10 -0.11 -19.01
CA GLY A 297 -1.01 -0.65 -18.17
C GLY A 297 0.37 -0.01 -18.42
N GLY A 298 0.45 1.02 -19.27
CA GLY A 298 1.67 1.73 -19.64
C GLY A 298 2.28 1.32 -20.98
N PRO A 299 3.08 2.21 -21.60
CA PRO A 299 3.56 2.07 -22.98
C PRO A 299 4.45 0.84 -23.24
N PHE A 300 5.15 0.37 -22.20
CA PHE A 300 6.14 -0.70 -22.35
C PHE A 300 5.55 -2.11 -22.28
N VAL A 301 4.26 -2.27 -21.95
CA VAL A 301 3.63 -3.59 -21.78
C VAL A 301 3.53 -4.32 -23.13
N ALA A 302 2.94 -3.65 -24.13
CA ALA A 302 2.82 -4.20 -25.49
C ALA A 302 4.20 -4.57 -26.06
N ARG A 303 5.22 -3.73 -25.83
CA ARG A 303 6.60 -3.97 -26.28
C ARG A 303 7.18 -5.32 -25.82
N MET A 304 6.81 -5.82 -24.64
CA MET A 304 7.40 -7.06 -24.11
C MET A 304 7.11 -8.27 -25.01
N TYR A 305 6.00 -8.21 -25.74
CA TYR A 305 5.49 -9.25 -26.61
C TYR A 305 5.56 -8.90 -28.10
N ALA A 306 6.29 -7.84 -28.47
CA ALA A 306 6.51 -7.49 -29.86
C ALA A 306 7.13 -8.69 -30.61
N GLY A 307 6.50 -9.07 -31.72
CA GLY A 307 6.85 -10.22 -32.55
C GLY A 307 6.53 -11.58 -31.94
N LYS A 308 5.70 -11.67 -30.88
CA LYS A 308 5.43 -12.91 -30.12
C LYS A 308 3.95 -13.14 -29.86
N ASP A 309 3.65 -14.35 -29.38
CA ASP A 309 2.34 -14.72 -28.83
C ASP A 309 2.25 -14.30 -27.36
N ALA A 310 1.20 -13.54 -27.03
CA ALA A 310 0.87 -13.05 -25.69
C ALA A 310 -0.48 -13.59 -25.20
N THR A 311 -0.99 -14.69 -25.78
CA THR A 311 -2.32 -15.21 -25.51
C THR A 311 -2.51 -15.57 -24.04
N ALA A 312 -1.51 -16.19 -23.41
CA ALA A 312 -1.58 -16.62 -22.02
C ALA A 312 -1.66 -15.41 -21.07
N GLU A 313 -0.93 -14.36 -21.38
CA GLU A 313 -0.80 -13.16 -20.57
C GLU A 313 -1.96 -12.20 -20.83
N PHE A 314 -2.47 -12.13 -22.06
CA PHE A 314 -3.61 -11.28 -22.40
C PHE A 314 -4.88 -11.70 -21.64
N GLY A 315 -5.22 -12.99 -21.66
CA GLY A 315 -6.48 -13.51 -21.12
C GLY A 315 -6.65 -13.31 -19.60
N THR A 316 -5.56 -13.18 -18.86
CA THR A 316 -5.58 -13.04 -17.39
C THR A 316 -5.81 -11.59 -16.94
N TYR A 317 -5.47 -10.61 -17.79
CA TYR A 317 -5.43 -9.19 -17.38
C TYR A 317 -6.39 -8.27 -18.13
N HIS A 318 -7.00 -8.74 -19.23
CA HIS A 318 -7.81 -7.90 -20.10
C HIS A 318 -9.31 -8.23 -19.99
N SER A 319 -10.12 -7.18 -19.91
CA SER A 319 -11.58 -7.33 -19.88
C SER A 319 -12.15 -7.58 -21.27
N ARG A 320 -13.40 -8.06 -21.35
CA ARG A 320 -14.14 -8.15 -22.64
C ARG A 320 -14.23 -6.83 -23.40
N LEU A 321 -14.12 -5.69 -22.69
CA LEU A 321 -14.06 -4.38 -23.35
C LEU A 321 -12.72 -4.21 -24.09
N ALA A 322 -11.60 -4.61 -23.48
CA ALA A 322 -10.29 -4.58 -24.12
C ALA A 322 -10.24 -5.52 -25.32
N GLU A 323 -10.83 -6.73 -25.23
CA GLU A 323 -10.99 -7.65 -26.36
C GLU A 323 -11.76 -7.03 -27.53
N LYS A 324 -12.84 -6.29 -27.24
CA LYS A 324 -13.60 -5.59 -28.29
C LYS A 324 -12.81 -4.42 -28.87
N HIS A 325 -12.11 -3.68 -28.02
CA HIS A 325 -11.33 -2.53 -28.44
C HIS A 325 -10.16 -2.92 -29.34
N MET A 326 -9.50 -4.06 -29.06
CA MET A 326 -8.38 -4.51 -29.90
C MET A 326 -8.76 -4.84 -31.35
N ALA A 327 -10.05 -4.99 -31.65
CA ALA A 327 -10.53 -5.19 -33.02
C ALA A 327 -10.09 -4.06 -33.98
N HIS A 328 -9.91 -2.83 -33.48
CA HIS A 328 -9.42 -1.71 -34.29
C HIS A 328 -7.99 -1.93 -34.82
N PHE A 329 -7.21 -2.77 -34.15
CA PHE A 329 -5.81 -3.05 -34.43
C PHE A 329 -5.60 -4.42 -35.09
N CYS A 330 -6.68 -5.13 -35.42
CA CYS A 330 -6.59 -6.49 -35.95
C CYS A 330 -6.04 -6.49 -37.38
N VAL A 331 -4.84 -7.04 -37.57
CA VAL A 331 -4.22 -7.23 -38.88
C VAL A 331 -4.88 -8.41 -39.60
N GLY A 332 -5.04 -9.55 -38.93
CA GLY A 332 -5.53 -10.77 -39.56
C GLY A 332 -5.36 -12.04 -38.73
N ASP A 333 -5.64 -13.19 -39.34
CA ASP A 333 -5.44 -14.51 -38.70
C ASP A 333 -4.00 -15.01 -38.94
N VAL A 334 -3.44 -15.68 -37.93
CA VAL A 334 -2.18 -16.42 -38.08
C VAL A 334 -2.42 -17.65 -38.95
N ILE A 335 -1.53 -17.88 -39.91
CA ILE A 335 -1.51 -19.10 -40.73
C ILE A 335 -0.19 -19.86 -40.53
N CYS A 336 -0.29 -21.18 -40.60
CA CYS A 336 0.83 -22.11 -40.47
C CYS A 336 1.71 -22.15 -41.71
#